data_AF-A0A2D9XCX8-F1
#
_entry.id   AF-A0A2D9XCX8-F1
#
_cell.length_a   1.000
_cell.length_b   1.000
_cell.length_c   1.000
_cell.angle_alpha   90.00
_cell.angle_beta   90.00
_cell.angle_gamma   90.00
#
_symmetry.space_group_name_H-M   'P 1'
#
loop_
_entity.id
_entity.type
_entity.pdbx_description
1 polymer ?
#
loop_
_entity_poly.entity_id
_entity_poly.type
_entity_poly.pdbx_seq_one_letter_code
_entity_poly.pdbx_strand_id
1 'polypeptide(L)'
;EYKDSDHHLWYQLAETWGQAGNVSKVHQARAEYFSLHYDFRNAREQFQFALRIETDNDAAPSELARLREKIKNVEARQLELNAQ
;
A
#
# COMPACT_ATOMS: atom_id res chain seq x y z
N GLU A 1 -13.34 4.02 16.75
CA GLU A 1 -13.02 2.92 15.82
C GLU A 1 -13.06 3.48 14.40
N TYR A 2 -11.90 3.72 13.77
CA TYR A 2 -11.87 4.10 12.37
C TYR A 2 -12.00 2.82 11.56
N LYS A 3 -13.15 2.62 10.91
CA LYS A 3 -13.39 1.44 10.09
C LYS A 3 -12.44 1.46 8.90
N ASP A 4 -11.57 0.45 8.83
CA ASP A 4 -10.70 0.05 7.71
C ASP A 4 -11.37 0.03 6.33
N SER A 5 -12.69 0.17 6.25
CA SER A 5 -13.50 0.04 5.04
C SER A 5 -13.84 1.38 4.35
N ASP A 6 -13.34 2.52 4.82
CA ASP A 6 -13.62 3.79 4.14
C ASP A 6 -12.50 4.15 3.16
N HIS A 7 -12.78 3.94 1.88
CA HIS A 7 -11.87 4.25 0.78
C HIS A 7 -11.51 5.75 0.76
N HIS A 8 -12.38 6.64 1.27
CA HIS A 8 -12.09 8.07 1.37
C HIS A 8 -10.97 8.36 2.38
N LEU A 9 -10.85 7.57 3.45
CA LEU A 9 -9.80 7.77 4.44
C LEU A 9 -8.42 7.49 3.86
N TRP A 10 -8.27 6.45 3.05
CA TRP A 10 -6.99 6.15 2.40
C TRP A 10 -6.61 7.20 1.36
N TYR A 11 -7.59 7.74 0.64
CA TYR A 11 -7.37 8.86 -0.25
C TYR A 11 -6.89 10.12 0.51
N GLN A 12 -7.62 10.54 1.55
CA GLN A 12 -7.25 11.68 2.39
C GLN A 12 -5.88 11.49 3.06
N LEU A 13 -5.57 10.27 3.47
CA LEU A 13 -4.28 9.94 4.06
C LEU A 13 -3.16 10.09 3.01
N ALA A 14 -3.38 9.64 1.77
CA ALA A 14 -2.43 9.83 0.69
C ALA A 14 -2.19 11.33 0.40
N GLU A 15 -3.24 12.15 0.40
CA GLU A 15 -3.11 13.60 0.23
C GLU A 15 -2.32 14.25 1.37
N THR A 16 -2.63 13.87 2.61
CA THR A 16 -1.96 14.39 3.81
C THR A 16 -0.47 14.07 3.80
N TRP A 17 -0.10 12.82 3.45
CA TRP A 17 1.31 12.44 3.32
C TRP A 17 2.01 13.15 2.17
N GLY A 18 1.30 13.41 1.07
CA GLY A 18 1.82 14.19 -0.05
C GLY A 18 2.15 15.62 0.36
N GLN A 19 1.27 16.27 1.12
CA GLN A 19 1.50 17.60 1.69
C GLN A 19 2.68 17.62 2.67
N ALA A 20 2.88 16.54 3.42
CA ALA A 20 4.03 16.36 4.31
C ALA A 20 5.34 15.97 3.59
N GLY A 21 5.31 15.76 2.26
CA GLY A 21 6.46 15.32 1.48
C GLY A 21 6.86 13.85 1.68
N ASN A 22 6.04 13.04 2.35
CA ASN A 22 6.34 11.63 2.58
C ASN A 22 5.80 10.74 1.45
N VAL A 23 6.55 10.69 0.35
CA VAL A 23 6.16 9.99 -0.89
C VAL A 23 5.95 8.49 -0.68
N SER A 24 6.74 7.84 0.18
CA SER A 24 6.53 6.43 0.51
C SER A 24 5.14 6.19 1.12
N LYS A 25 4.75 7.01 2.10
CA LYS A 25 3.44 6.88 2.76
C LYS A 25 2.27 7.22 1.82
N VAL A 26 2.47 8.08 0.82
CA VAL A 26 1.49 8.28 -0.28
C VAL A 26 1.25 6.97 -1.03
N HIS A 27 2.32 6.29 -1.45
CA HIS A 27 2.22 5.01 -2.14
C HIS A 27 1.56 3.94 -1.26
N GLN A 28 1.94 3.85 0.02
CA GLN A 28 1.31 2.91 0.96
C GLN A 28 -0.21 3.16 1.07
N ALA A 29 -0.65 4.41 1.23
CA ALA A 29 -2.07 4.74 1.33
C ALA A 29 -2.84 4.44 0.03
N ARG A 30 -2.26 4.74 -1.14
CA ARG A 30 -2.85 4.38 -2.44
C ARG A 30 -2.97 2.87 -2.62
N ALA A 31 -1.99 2.10 -2.14
CA ALA A 31 -2.04 0.65 -2.23
C ALA A 31 -3.23 0.06 -1.44
N GLU A 32 -3.52 0.60 -0.26
CA GLU A 32 -4.70 0.21 0.52
C GLU A 32 -6.00 0.61 -0.18
N TYR A 33 -6.07 1.82 -0.75
CA TYR A 33 -7.20 2.26 -1.56
C TYR A 33 -7.51 1.30 -2.72
N PHE A 34 -6.50 0.90 -3.48
CA PHE A 34 -6.67 -0.05 -4.59
C PHE A 34 -7.06 -1.45 -4.09
N SER A 35 -6.48 -1.89 -2.96
CA SER A 35 -6.83 -3.18 -2.35
C SER A 35 -8.30 -3.26 -1.96
N LEU A 36 -8.89 -2.17 -1.45
CA LEU A 36 -10.31 -2.11 -1.12
C LEU A 36 -11.22 -2.15 -2.36
N HIS A 37 -10.73 -1.69 -3.51
CA HIS A 37 -11.45 -1.74 -4.79
C HIS A 37 -11.22 -3.05 -5.57
N TYR A 38 -10.61 -4.07 -4.96
CA TYR A 38 -10.20 -5.32 -5.61
C TYR A 38 -9.22 -5.13 -6.78
N ASP A 39 -8.60 -3.96 -6.88
CA ASP A 39 -7.57 -3.66 -7.88
C ASP A 39 -6.18 -4.04 -7.34
N PHE A 40 -6.00 -5.35 -7.14
CA PHE A 40 -4.80 -5.88 -6.48
C PHE A 40 -3.53 -5.70 -7.32
N ARG A 41 -3.67 -5.57 -8.65
CA ARG A 41 -2.56 -5.23 -9.54
C ARG A 41 -1.99 -3.86 -9.22
N ASN A 42 -2.84 -2.82 -9.20
CA ASN A 42 -2.39 -1.46 -8.88
C ASN A 42 -1.94 -1.37 -7.41
N ALA A 43 -2.61 -2.07 -6.49
CA ALA A 43 -2.18 -2.13 -5.09
C ALA A 43 -0.74 -2.64 -4.94
N ARG A 44 -0.40 -3.72 -5.65
CA ARG A 44 0.95 -4.27 -5.65
C ARG A 44 1.98 -3.28 -6.17
N GLU A 45 1.71 -2.63 -7.29
CA GLU A 45 2.64 -1.64 -7.87
C GLU A 45 2.92 -0.49 -6.90
N GLN A 46 1.87 0.01 -6.21
CA GLN A 46 2.03 1.03 -5.19
C GLN A 46 2.90 0.55 -4.01
N PHE A 47 2.69 -0.66 -3.48
CA PHE A 47 3.56 -1.19 -2.43
C PHE A 47 5.01 -1.42 -2.90
N GLN A 48 5.23 -1.77 -4.16
CA GLN A 48 6.57 -1.89 -4.72
C GLN A 48 7.30 -0.54 -4.80
N PHE A 49 6.60 0.54 -5.18
CA PHE A 49 7.17 1.88 -5.12
C PHE A 49 7.53 2.30 -3.69
N ALA A 50 6.63 2.07 -2.72
CA ALA A 50 6.92 2.32 -1.31
C ALA A 50 8.15 1.53 -0.84
N LEU A 51 8.22 0.23 -1.16
CA LEU A 51 9.35 -0.63 -0.79
C LEU A 51 10.67 -0.13 -1.38
N ARG A 52 10.66 0.32 -2.63
CA ARG A 52 11.85 0.88 -3.28
C ARG A 52 12.31 2.14 -2.55
N ILE A 53 11.41 3.09 -2.29
CA ILE A 53 11.74 4.35 -1.59
C ILE A 53 12.30 4.07 -0.18
N GLU A 54 11.66 3.19 0.59
CA GLU A 54 12.14 2.85 1.93
C GLU A 54 13.48 2.10 1.90
N THR A 55 13.73 1.28 0.87
CA THR A 55 15.02 0.61 0.68
C THR A 55 16.11 1.64 0.36
N ASP A 56 15.83 2.58 -0.54
CA ASP A 56 16.76 3.64 -0.94
C ASP A 56 17.06 4.63 0.22
N ASN A 57 16.17 4.71 1.21
CA ASN A 57 16.31 5.53 2.42
C ASN A 57 16.92 4.78 3.63
N ASP A 58 17.44 3.55 3.45
CA ASP A 58 17.97 2.71 4.52
C ASP A 58 16.99 2.54 5.70
N ALA A 59 15.70 2.38 5.39
CA ALA A 59 14.68 2.18 6.41
C ALA A 59 14.93 0.92 7.25
N ALA A 60 14.37 0.90 8.46
CA ALA A 60 14.52 -0.21 9.37
C ALA A 60 14.08 -1.54 8.73
N PRO A 61 14.78 -2.67 9.00
CA PRO A 61 14.42 -3.98 8.43
C PRO A 61 12.97 -4.40 8.68
N SER A 62 12.38 -3.96 9.79
CA SER A 62 10.98 -4.20 10.13
C SER A 62 9.99 -3.52 9.18
N GLU A 63 10.27 -2.28 8.73
CA GLU A 63 9.41 -1.58 7.76
C GLU A 63 9.51 -2.25 6.38
N LEU A 64 10.72 -2.62 5.95
CA LEU A 64 10.91 -3.34 4.69
C LEU A 64 10.21 -4.71 4.70
N ALA A 65 10.29 -5.43 5.82
CA ALA A 65 9.61 -6.71 6.00
C ALA A 65 8.07 -6.54 5.91
N ARG A 66 7.53 -5.51 6.57
CA ARG A 66 6.10 -5.19 6.53
C ARG A 66 5.62 -4.90 5.10
N LEU A 67 6.37 -4.12 4.33
CA LEU A 67 6.01 -3.81 2.94
C LEU A 67 6.05 -5.05 2.04
N ARG A 68 7.06 -5.91 2.22
CA ARG A 68 7.14 -7.21 1.52
C ARG A 68 5.98 -8.13 1.87
N GLU A 69 5.56 -8.16 3.13
CA GLU A 69 4.38 -8.93 3.56
C GLU A 69 3.10 -8.40 2.91
N LYS A 70 2.91 -7.08 2.86
CA LYS A 70 1.76 -6.47 2.19
C LYS A 70 1.70 -6.81 0.69
N ILE A 71 2.85 -6.80 0.00
CA ILE A 71 2.95 -7.25 -1.40
C ILE A 71 2.48 -8.70 -1.55
N LYS A 72 2.97 -9.61 -0.71
CA LYS A 72 2.55 -11.02 -0.73
C LYS A 72 1.04 -11.18 -0.50
N ASN A 73 0.48 -10.42 0.43
CA ASN A 73 -0.94 -10.48 0.76
C ASN A 73 -1.83 -10.04 -0.42
N VAL A 74 -1.46 -8.96 -1.12
CA VAL A 74 -2.22 -8.52 -2.31
C VAL A 74 -2.08 -9.50 -3.48
N GLU A 75 -0.91 -10.14 -3.64
CA GLU A 75 -0.70 -11.18 -4.64
C GLU A 75 -1.56 -12.42 -4.36
N ALA A 76 -1.65 -12.85 -3.10
CA ALA A 76 -2.52 -13.96 -2.71
C ALA A 76 -3.99 -13.66 -3.01
N ARG A 77 -4.48 -12.46 -2.64
CA ARG A 77 -5.85 -12.03 -2.95
C ARG A 77 -6.13 -11.95 -4.46
N GLN A 78 -5.15 -11.52 -5.25
CA GLN A 78 -5.28 -11.52 -6.71
C GLN A 78 -5.44 -12.94 -7.27
N LEU A 79 -4.69 -13.91 -6.74
CA LEU A 79 -4.79 -15.30 -7.16
C LEU A 79 -6.15 -15.89 -6.78
N GLU A 80 -6.63 -15.62 -5.55
CA GLU A 80 -7.95 -16.03 -5.07
C GLU A 80 -9.07 -15.46 -5.94
N LEU A 81 -8.99 -14.19 -6.33
CA LEU A 81 -9.96 -13.54 -7.22
C LEU A 81 -9.97 -14.16 -8.61
N ASN A 82 -8.79 -14.50 -9.15
CA ASN A 82 -8.66 -15.11 -10.48
C ASN A 82 -9.13 -16.58 -10.52
N ALA A 83 -9.24 -17.23 -9.36
CA ALA A 83 -9.67 -18.62 -9.24
C ALA A 83 -11.21 -18.77 -9.09
N GLN A 84 -11.94 -17.66 -9.00
CA GLN A 84 -13.41 -17.59 -8.95
C GLN A 84 -13.99 -17.54 -10.38
#